data_AF-A0A662NBH5-F1
#
_entry.id   AF-A0A662NBH5-F1
#
_cell.length_a   1.000
_cell.length_b   1.000
_cell.length_c   1.000
_cell.angle_alpha   90.00
_cell.angle_beta   90.00
_cell.angle_gamma   90.00
#
_symmetry.space_group_name_H-M   'P 1'
#
loop_
_entity.id
_entity.type
_entity.pdbx_description
1 polymer ?
#
loop_
_entity_poly.entity_id
_entity_poly.type
_entity_poly.pdbx_seq_one_letter_code
_entity_poly.pdbx_strand_id
1 'polypeptide(L)'
;MWAGRRAEWPLLTCVLREVSSDVQKASVDKLWVTSRYFIRVEPYPFKFWRIFKLKFPDWIAHAKRYKFAPLTHCTPVFYSVLDLVSWLSDTMKRPGIKGLLLLECAKCLSYQGVEGVG
;
A
#
# COMPACT_ATOMS: atom_id res chain seq x y z
N MET A 1 15.31 -4.84 -23.19
CA MET A 1 14.69 -4.26 -21.98
C MET A 1 13.62 -5.21 -21.51
N TRP A 2 13.86 -5.97 -20.44
CA TRP A 2 12.90 -6.96 -19.95
C TRP A 2 11.89 -6.24 -19.07
N ALA A 3 10.70 -5.97 -19.62
CA ALA A 3 9.56 -5.54 -18.83
C ALA A 3 8.97 -6.79 -18.16
N GLY A 4 9.56 -7.19 -17.02
CA GLY A 4 8.89 -8.09 -16.10
C GLY A 4 7.51 -7.52 -15.81
N ARG A 5 6.45 -8.29 -16.06
CA ARG A 5 5.08 -7.87 -15.74
C ARG A 5 5.00 -7.74 -14.24
N ARG A 6 5.24 -6.52 -13.70
CA ARG A 6 4.99 -6.24 -12.28
C ARG A 6 3.59 -6.72 -11.98
N ALA A 7 3.47 -7.71 -11.09
CA ALA A 7 2.21 -8.26 -10.65
C ALA A 7 1.21 -7.11 -10.46
N GLU A 8 0.07 -7.20 -11.12
CA GLU A 8 -1.00 -6.22 -10.95
C GLU A 8 -1.66 -6.48 -9.60
N TRP A 9 -1.97 -5.42 -8.86
CA TRP A 9 -2.70 -5.49 -7.59
C TRP A 9 -4.10 -4.91 -7.82
N PRO A 10 -4.96 -5.61 -8.58
CA PRO A 10 -6.27 -5.10 -8.99
C PRO A 10 -7.18 -4.78 -7.81
N LEU A 11 -7.15 -5.57 -6.74
CA LEU A 11 -7.97 -5.33 -5.56
C LEU A 11 -7.48 -4.10 -4.80
N LEU A 12 -6.18 -3.98 -4.52
CA LEU A 12 -5.62 -2.77 -3.92
C LEU A 12 -5.95 -1.54 -4.76
N THR A 13 -5.77 -1.63 -6.08
CA THR A 13 -6.10 -0.54 -7.01
C THR A 13 -7.58 -0.16 -6.92
N CYS A 14 -8.48 -1.15 -6.90
CA CYS A 14 -9.92 -0.93 -6.76
C CYS A 14 -10.29 -0.25 -5.43
N VAL A 15 -9.73 -0.72 -4.31
CA VAL A 15 -9.93 -0.12 -2.98
C VAL A 15 -9.50 1.34 -2.97
N LEU A 16 -8.33 1.66 -3.53
CA LEU A 16 -7.83 3.05 -3.52
C LEU A 16 -8.60 3.97 -4.48
N ARG A 17 -9.23 3.44 -5.54
CA ARG A 17 -10.10 4.23 -6.43
C ARG A 17 -11.31 4.83 -5.72
N GLU A 18 -11.77 4.23 -4.62
CA GLU A 18 -12.85 4.78 -3.80
C GLU A 18 -12.44 6.03 -3.01
N VAL A 19 -11.14 6.25 -2.85
CA VAL A 19 -10.58 7.47 -2.28
C VAL A 19 -10.41 8.53 -3.38
N SER A 20 -9.91 8.11 -4.54
CA SER A 20 -9.69 8.97 -5.70
C SER A 20 -9.79 8.17 -6.99
N SER A 21 -10.73 8.51 -7.86
CA SER A 21 -10.92 7.86 -9.18
C SER A 21 -9.69 7.97 -10.09
N ASP A 22 -8.81 8.95 -9.86
CA ASP A 22 -7.55 9.15 -10.58
C ASP A 22 -6.53 7.98 -10.42
N VAL A 23 -6.75 7.06 -9.47
CA VAL A 23 -5.85 5.93 -9.25
C VAL A 23 -5.89 4.98 -10.43
N GLN A 24 -4.78 4.84 -11.14
CA GLN A 24 -4.66 3.91 -12.26
C GLN A 24 -4.09 2.57 -11.82
N LYS A 25 -3.04 2.61 -10.98
CA LYS A 25 -2.36 1.42 -10.48
C LYS A 25 -1.92 1.64 -9.04
N ALA A 26 -1.97 0.57 -8.26
CA ALA A 26 -1.38 0.51 -6.94
C ALA A 26 -0.55 -0.76 -6.78
N SER A 27 0.41 -0.75 -5.85
CA SER A 27 1.15 -1.94 -5.43
C SER A 27 1.72 -1.71 -4.03
N VAL A 28 1.97 -2.79 -3.27
CA VAL A 28 2.89 -2.70 -2.13
C VAL A 28 4.31 -2.88 -2.63
N ASP A 29 5.19 -2.01 -2.16
CA ASP A 29 6.59 -1.94 -2.54
C ASP A 29 7.44 -1.89 -1.26
N LYS A 30 8.71 -2.29 -1.37
CA LYS A 30 9.65 -2.35 -0.24
C LYS A 30 10.75 -1.32 -0.44
N LEU A 31 10.91 -0.41 0.52
CA LEU A 31 12.04 0.50 0.58
C LEU A 31 13.31 -0.31 0.84
N TRP A 32 14.20 -0.38 -0.15
CA TRP A 32 15.45 -1.14 -0.07
C TRP A 32 16.30 -0.77 1.14
N VAL A 33 16.51 0.52 1.38
CA VAL A 33 17.41 1.03 2.43
C VAL A 33 16.94 0.68 3.85
N THR A 34 15.62 0.67 4.08
CA THR A 34 15.06 0.52 5.43
C THR A 34 14.32 -0.79 5.64
N SER A 35 14.19 -1.60 4.58
CA SER A 35 13.34 -2.78 4.54
C SER A 35 11.89 -2.56 4.97
N ARG A 36 11.37 -1.35 4.76
CA ARG A 36 9.99 -0.98 5.14
C ARG A 36 9.04 -1.06 3.95
N TYR A 37 7.78 -1.31 4.22
CA TYR A 37 6.73 -1.47 3.22
C TYR A 37 5.89 -0.21 3.10
N PHE A 38 5.49 0.12 1.88
CA PHE A 38 4.61 1.24 1.56
C PHE A 38 3.73 0.90 0.36
N ILE A 39 2.65 1.65 0.20
CA ILE A 39 1.81 1.56 -1.01
C ILE A 39 2.30 2.59 -2.02
N ARG A 40 2.72 2.12 -3.19
CA ARG A 40 2.95 2.94 -4.38
C ARG A 40 1.62 3.15 -5.09
N VAL A 41 1.32 4.38 -5.45
CA VAL A 41 0.11 4.77 -6.20
C VAL A 41 0.53 5.57 -7.43
N GLU A 42 -0.02 5.21 -8.58
CA GLU A 42 0.21 5.88 -9.86
C GLU A 42 -1.11 6.46 -10.41
N PRO A 43 -1.06 7.60 -11.13
CA PRO A 43 0.16 8.35 -11.50
C PRO A 43 0.61 9.40 -10.47
N TYR A 44 -0.25 9.78 -9.52
CA TYR A 44 0.00 10.94 -8.63
C TYR A 44 0.05 10.55 -7.14
N PRO A 45 1.14 9.92 -6.65
CA PRO A 45 1.21 9.42 -5.27
C PRO A 45 1.04 10.54 -4.23
N PHE A 46 1.69 11.69 -4.44
CA PHE A 46 1.61 12.82 -3.50
C PHE A 46 0.19 13.40 -3.39
N LYS A 47 -0.47 13.60 -4.54
CA LYS A 47 -1.86 14.08 -4.59
C LYS A 47 -2.79 13.09 -3.90
N PHE A 48 -2.63 11.80 -4.19
CA PHE A 48 -3.43 10.75 -3.58
C PHE A 48 -3.31 10.75 -2.06
N TRP A 49 -2.09 10.70 -1.51
CA TRP A 49 -1.91 10.65 -0.05
C TRP A 49 -2.37 11.92 0.64
N ARG A 50 -2.31 13.08 -0.03
CA ARG A 50 -2.92 14.31 0.49
C ARG A 50 -4.44 14.16 0.61
N ILE A 51 -5.12 13.70 -0.44
CA ILE A 51 -6.57 13.47 -0.44
C ILE A 51 -6.95 12.42 0.61
N PHE A 52 -6.22 11.31 0.69
CA PHE A 52 -6.46 10.25 1.67
C PHE A 52 -6.45 10.79 3.10
N LYS A 53 -5.44 11.59 3.47
CA LYS A 53 -5.33 12.16 4.83
C LYS A 53 -6.41 13.19 5.15
N LEU A 54 -6.87 13.92 4.14
CA LEU A 54 -8.02 14.82 4.30
C LEU A 54 -9.32 14.04 4.50
N LYS A 55 -9.51 12.92 3.78
CA LYS A 55 -10.70 12.06 3.89
C LYS A 55 -10.72 11.27 5.20
N PHE A 56 -9.55 10.90 5.72
CA PHE A 56 -9.39 10.11 6.94
C PHE A 56 -8.46 10.84 7.93
N PRO A 57 -8.96 11.85 8.67
CA PRO A 57 -8.12 12.67 9.56
C PRO A 57 -7.45 11.87 10.67
N ASP A 58 -8.08 10.78 11.12
CA ASP A 58 -7.55 9.89 12.16
C ASP A 58 -6.47 8.92 11.67
N TRP A 59 -6.05 9.00 10.40
CA TRP A 59 -5.09 8.07 9.78
C TRP A 59 -3.82 7.87 10.62
N ILE A 60 -3.32 8.94 11.26
CA ILE A 60 -2.10 8.90 12.06
C ILE A 60 -2.33 8.20 13.40
N ALA A 61 -3.51 8.36 14.00
CA ALA A 61 -3.88 7.67 15.23
C ALA A 61 -4.00 6.16 14.97
N HIS A 62 -4.59 5.76 13.84
CA HIS A 62 -4.59 4.38 13.39
C HIS A 62 -3.17 3.88 13.13
N ALA A 63 -2.33 4.66 12.43
CA ALA A 63 -0.97 4.25 12.09
C ALA A 63 -0.13 3.95 13.33
N LYS A 64 -0.26 4.78 14.38
CA LYS A 64 0.45 4.59 15.66
C LYS A 64 0.16 3.24 16.32
N ARG A 65 -0.98 2.60 16.03
CA ARG A 65 -1.31 1.24 16.53
C ARG A 65 -0.49 0.14 15.84
N TYR A 66 0.10 0.42 14.68
CA TYR A 66 0.69 -0.58 13.77
C TYR A 66 2.19 -0.38 13.51
N LYS A 67 2.99 -0.10 14.56
CA LYS A 67 4.45 0.14 14.45
C LYS A 67 4.78 1.11 13.29
N PHE A 68 4.05 2.21 13.19
CA PHE A 68 4.26 3.18 12.11
C PHE A 68 5.66 3.78 12.12
N ALA A 69 6.22 3.92 10.92
CA ALA A 69 7.52 4.50 10.69
C ALA A 69 7.37 5.97 10.24
N PRO A 70 7.67 6.97 11.07
CA PRO A 70 7.46 8.38 10.73
C PRO A 70 8.46 8.97 9.72
N LEU A 71 9.18 8.13 8.96
CA LEU A 71 10.26 8.57 8.06
C LEU A 71 9.81 9.61 7.03
N THR A 72 8.55 9.56 6.60
CA THR A 72 8.01 10.56 5.69
C THR A 72 6.58 10.90 6.10
N HIS A 73 6.28 12.19 6.21
CA HIS A 73 4.89 12.64 6.37
C HIS A 73 4.11 12.53 5.06
N CYS A 74 4.76 12.26 3.93
CA CYS A 74 4.14 12.22 2.60
C CYS A 74 3.45 10.88 2.32
N THR A 75 4.11 9.77 2.61
CA THR A 75 3.61 8.42 2.34
C THR A 75 3.69 7.58 3.62
N PRO A 76 2.61 6.90 4.02
CA PRO A 76 2.64 6.00 5.17
C PRO A 76 3.56 4.79 4.92
N VAL A 77 4.42 4.50 5.90
CA VAL A 77 5.43 3.44 5.83
C VAL A 77 5.34 2.55 7.07
N PHE A 78 5.52 1.24 6.90
CA PHE A 78 5.33 0.22 7.94
C PHE A 78 6.44 -0.84 7.92
N TYR A 79 6.66 -1.54 9.04
CA TYR A 79 7.68 -2.60 9.12
C TYR A 79 7.23 -3.92 8.49
N SER A 80 5.93 -4.13 8.30
CA SER A 80 5.39 -5.33 7.67
C SER A 80 4.22 -5.02 6.75
N VAL A 81 3.97 -5.91 5.80
CA VAL A 81 2.78 -5.88 4.94
C VAL A 81 1.51 -6.03 5.77
N LEU A 82 1.54 -6.85 6.82
CA LEU A 82 0.41 -7.06 7.71
C LEU A 82 0.01 -5.77 8.43
N ASP A 83 0.98 -5.04 8.96
CA ASP A 83 0.74 -3.75 9.63
C ASP A 83 0.18 -2.72 8.66
N LEU A 84 0.76 -2.64 7.45
CA LEU A 84 0.32 -1.75 6.39
C LEU A 84 -1.14 -2.02 5.95
N VAL A 85 -1.49 -3.29 5.70
CA VAL A 85 -2.84 -3.66 5.27
C VAL A 85 -3.84 -3.50 6.41
N SER A 86 -3.45 -3.84 7.64
CA SER A 86 -4.30 -3.62 8.82
C SER A 86 -4.59 -2.14 9.02
N TRP A 87 -3.56 -1.30 8.95
CA TRP A 87 -3.72 0.15 9.03
C TRP A 87 -4.65 0.70 7.95
N LEU A 88 -4.49 0.27 6.69
CA LEU A 88 -5.32 0.73 5.59
C LEU A 88 -6.79 0.36 5.81
N SER A 89 -7.04 -0.90 6.17
CA SER A 89 -8.38 -1.44 6.43
C SER A 89 -9.09 -0.70 7.57
N ASP A 90 -8.40 -0.47 8.69
CA ASP A 90 -8.92 0.26 9.84
C ASP A 90 -9.19 1.73 9.51
N THR A 91 -8.23 2.39 8.83
CA THR A 91 -8.34 3.81 8.48
C THR A 91 -9.49 4.06 7.50
N MET A 92 -9.71 3.14 6.56
CA MET A 92 -10.84 3.19 5.63
C MET A 92 -12.16 2.69 6.26
N LYS A 93 -12.14 2.28 7.54
CA LYS A 93 -13.29 1.72 8.27
C LYS A 93 -13.93 0.52 7.54
N ARG A 94 -13.10 -0.31 6.94
CA ARG A 94 -13.50 -1.48 6.13
C ARG A 94 -12.73 -2.72 6.59
N PRO A 95 -13.11 -3.37 7.69
CA PRO A 95 -12.42 -4.56 8.17
C PRO A 95 -12.46 -5.72 7.16
N GLY A 96 -13.53 -5.81 6.34
CA GLY A 96 -13.73 -6.89 5.37
C GLY A 96 -12.70 -6.97 4.23
N ILE A 97 -11.99 -5.87 3.91
CA ILE A 97 -10.97 -5.88 2.84
C ILE A 97 -9.61 -6.43 3.29
N LYS A 98 -9.36 -6.50 4.60
CA LYS A 98 -8.04 -6.89 5.15
C LYS A 98 -7.58 -8.25 4.65
N GLY A 99 -8.41 -9.28 4.80
CA GLY A 99 -8.06 -10.64 4.41
C GLY A 99 -7.81 -10.77 2.91
N LEU A 100 -8.66 -10.15 2.09
CA LEU A 100 -8.53 -10.16 0.64
C LEU A 100 -7.25 -9.44 0.17
N LEU A 101 -6.94 -8.29 0.77
CA LEU A 101 -5.69 -7.57 0.46
C LEU A 101 -4.46 -8.36 0.89
N LEU A 102 -4.47 -9.03 2.05
CA LEU A 102 -3.35 -9.87 2.47
C LEU A 102 -3.13 -11.05 1.51
N LEU A 103 -4.20 -11.67 1.03
CA LEU A 103 -4.13 -12.74 0.02
C LEU A 103 -3.56 -12.24 -1.31
N GLU A 104 -3.98 -11.06 -1.77
CA GLU A 104 -3.40 -10.41 -2.96
C GLU A 104 -1.91 -10.13 -2.74
N CYS A 105 -1.54 -9.53 -1.59
CA CYS A 105 -0.15 -9.25 -1.24
C CYS A 105 0.72 -10.51 -1.29
N ALA A 106 0.25 -11.60 -0.67
CA ALA A 106 1.00 -12.86 -0.59
C ALA A 106 1.30 -13.41 -1.98
N LYS A 107 0.32 -13.39 -2.88
CA LYS A 107 0.47 -13.82 -4.28
C LYS A 107 1.44 -12.90 -5.03
N CYS A 108 1.23 -11.59 -4.98
CA CYS A 108 1.99 -10.65 -5.79
C CYS A 108 3.45 -10.50 -5.32
N LEU A 109 3.70 -10.57 -4.02
CA LEU A 109 5.06 -10.52 -3.46
C LEU A 109 5.83 -11.82 -3.68
N SER A 110 5.16 -12.99 -3.68
CA SER A 110 5.84 -14.24 -4.02
C SER A 110 6.33 -14.23 -5.47
N TYR A 111 5.59 -13.61 -6.41
CA TYR A 111 6.04 -13.47 -7.80
C TYR A 111 7.25 -12.54 -7.96
N GLN A 112 7.35 -11.47 -7.15
CA GLN A 112 8.51 -10.56 -7.21
C GLN A 112 9.83 -11.22 -6.75
N GLY A 113 9.76 -12.24 -5.90
CA GLY A 113 10.94 -13.00 -5.48
C GLY A 113 11.48 -13.97 -6.54
N VAL A 114 10.69 -14.29 -7.57
CA VAL A 114 11.06 -15.25 -8.64
C VAL A 114 11.73 -14.54 -9.82
N GLU A 115 11.41 -13.28 -10.09
CA GLU A 115 12.03 -12.49 -11.17
C GLU A 115 13.46 -11.99 -10.85
N GLY A 116 14.03 -12.36 -9.69
CA GLY A 116 15.36 -11.95 -9.23
C GLY A 116 16.50 -12.95 -9.47
N VAL A 117 16.24 -14.07 -10.14
CA VAL A 117 17.26 -15.08 -10.50
C VAL A 117 17.17 -15.35 -12.00
N GLY A 118 17.98 -14.63 -12.78
CA GLY A 118 18.09 -14.77 -14.23
C GLY A 118 19.17 -13.84 -14.78
#